data_AF-A0A3M3AK78-F1
#
_entry.id   AF-A0A3M3AK78-F1
#
_cell.length_a   1.000
_cell.length_b   1.000
_cell.length_c   1.000
_cell.angle_alpha   90.00
_cell.angle_beta   90.00
_cell.angle_gamma   90.00
#
_symmetry.space_group_name_H-M   'P 1'
#
loop_
_entity.id
_entity.type
_entity.pdbx_description
1 polymer ?
#
loop_
_entity_poly.entity_id
_entity_poly.type
_entity_poly.pdbx_seq_one_letter_code
_entity_poly.pdbx_strand_id
1 'polypeptide(L)'
;MQSRRRHLVGLLHFIPKACRGTNLIRKEDALNVFLPIVEFNAAPMMGAQYALMVKDAQKLLGIADDASAETAMLNGLFLEPERSSITEIPNSPEACQILKAREQVPPDRLFSAAELRNDILLCEAVYAEFDLRGTEFAAAASLIRRISKEFIEDDYWIRISTNDLARVAAEEGAALSLVAALTCGADTYMECLSSYAPLALIGEHYLSTVTQLSRFAYSWRARILDRNKRFQIRAGFMFEDVVKDALEKQGFIVQDIVRINRQEFDVVSMRDGIVWNVQCKNNFVDLARVDSDAIAFARYNRRLVRAYEKALIKERDREHLLRIKLGIEFVQHMLVSRFPVVTDNPRIVVFSRITEFAVRADGVLTASEVESSHV
;
A
#
# COMPACT_ATOMS: atom_id res chain seq x y z
N MET A 1 12.38 2.38 -15.88
CA MET A 1 11.60 1.19 -16.35
C MET A 1 10.59 0.67 -15.32
N GLN A 2 10.92 0.49 -14.03
CA GLN A 2 9.93 0.03 -13.02
C GLN A 2 8.68 0.93 -12.96
N SER A 3 8.84 2.25 -13.03
CA SER A 3 7.74 3.23 -13.08
C SER A 3 6.78 3.04 -14.28
N ARG A 4 7.23 2.39 -15.36
CA ARG A 4 6.43 2.18 -16.59
C ARG A 4 5.85 0.78 -16.70
N ARG A 5 6.30 -0.16 -15.85
CA ARG A 5 5.79 -1.53 -15.83
C ARG A 5 4.28 -1.57 -15.57
N ARG A 6 3.78 -0.80 -14.60
CA ARG A 6 2.33 -0.73 -14.29
C ARG A 6 1.54 -0.25 -15.51
N HIS A 7 2.05 0.76 -16.23
CA HIS A 7 1.42 1.28 -17.45
C HIS A 7 1.38 0.28 -18.60
N LEU A 8 2.49 -0.43 -18.85
CA LEU A 8 2.57 -1.46 -19.90
C LEU A 8 1.65 -2.64 -19.60
N VAL A 9 1.55 -3.06 -18.33
CA VAL A 9 0.63 -4.13 -17.90
C VAL A 9 -0.82 -3.69 -18.01
N GLY A 10 -1.14 -2.47 -17.57
CA GLY A 10 -2.47 -1.90 -17.74
C GLY A 10 -2.88 -1.83 -19.22
N LEU A 11 -1.93 -1.48 -20.11
CA LEU A 11 -2.18 -1.47 -21.54
C LEU A 11 -2.39 -2.89 -22.09
N LEU A 12 -1.59 -3.87 -21.66
CA LEU A 12 -1.75 -5.28 -22.02
C LEU A 12 -3.16 -5.80 -21.70
N HIS A 13 -3.69 -5.46 -20.53
CA HIS A 13 -5.06 -5.82 -20.13
C HIS A 13 -6.13 -5.08 -20.92
N PHE A 14 -5.84 -3.85 -21.38
CA PHE A 14 -6.80 -3.01 -22.09
C PHE A 14 -6.85 -3.26 -23.61
N ILE A 15 -5.74 -3.71 -24.22
CA ILE A 15 -5.60 -3.98 -25.66
C ILE A 15 -6.77 -4.82 -26.22
N PRO A 16 -7.18 -5.95 -25.61
CA PRO A 16 -8.28 -6.76 -26.14
C PRO A 16 -9.61 -6.00 -26.28
N LYS A 17 -9.83 -4.96 -25.47
CA LYS A 17 -11.04 -4.14 -25.50
C LYS A 17 -10.91 -2.93 -26.45
N ALA A 18 -9.72 -2.36 -26.54
CA ALA A 18 -9.45 -1.12 -27.27
C ALA A 18 -9.09 -1.35 -28.74
N CYS A 19 -8.28 -2.38 -29.04
CA CYS A 19 -7.81 -2.65 -30.39
C CYS A 19 -8.91 -3.31 -31.23
N ARG A 20 -9.11 -2.79 -32.43
CA ARG A 20 -10.06 -3.31 -33.43
C ARG A 20 -9.38 -3.37 -34.80
N GLY A 21 -9.78 -4.31 -35.63
CA GLY A 21 -9.28 -4.46 -37.00
C GLY A 21 -8.34 -5.65 -37.20
N THR A 22 -7.72 -5.72 -38.37
CA THR A 22 -6.94 -6.89 -38.84
C THR A 22 -5.44 -6.62 -38.92
N ASN A 23 -5.00 -5.38 -38.70
CA ASN A 23 -3.59 -5.02 -38.76
C ASN A 23 -2.85 -5.55 -37.52
N LEU A 24 -1.95 -6.50 -37.75
CA LEU A 24 -1.12 -7.08 -36.71
C LEU A 24 0.10 -6.18 -36.45
N ILE A 25 0.34 -5.85 -35.19
CA ILE A 25 1.59 -5.22 -34.76
C ILE A 25 2.67 -6.29 -34.76
N ARG A 26 3.76 -6.07 -35.51
CA ARG A 26 4.89 -6.99 -35.52
C ARG A 26 5.61 -6.94 -34.17
N LYS A 27 6.12 -8.09 -33.71
CA LYS A 27 6.81 -8.19 -32.41
C LYS A 27 7.97 -7.19 -32.29
N GLU A 28 8.72 -7.01 -33.37
CA GLU A 28 9.83 -6.05 -33.48
C GLU A 28 9.39 -4.58 -33.34
N ASP A 29 8.16 -4.25 -33.71
CA ASP A 29 7.60 -2.89 -33.63
C ASP A 29 6.80 -2.64 -32.35
N ALA A 30 6.52 -3.68 -31.55
CA ALA A 30 5.61 -3.59 -30.41
C ALA A 30 6.02 -2.48 -29.42
N LEU A 31 7.32 -2.37 -29.11
CA LEU A 31 7.81 -1.31 -28.24
C LEU A 31 7.71 0.08 -28.90
N ASN A 32 7.99 0.19 -30.19
CA ASN A 32 7.88 1.45 -30.94
C ASN A 32 6.43 1.95 -31.02
N VAL A 33 5.45 1.05 -30.99
CA VAL A 33 4.03 1.40 -30.97
C VAL A 33 3.54 1.71 -29.56
N PHE A 34 3.80 0.83 -28.59
CA PHE A 34 3.19 0.93 -27.27
C PHE A 34 3.91 1.88 -26.32
N LEU A 35 5.24 2.04 -26.43
CA LEU A 35 5.97 2.92 -25.53
C LEU A 35 5.57 4.41 -25.70
N PRO A 36 5.41 4.96 -26.92
CA PRO A 36 4.88 6.31 -27.08
C PRO A 36 3.47 6.49 -26.52
N ILE A 37 2.60 5.48 -26.64
CA ILE A 37 1.27 5.50 -26.01
C ILE A 37 1.42 5.63 -24.48
N VAL A 38 2.34 4.87 -23.89
CA VAL A 38 2.59 4.94 -22.45
C VAL A 38 3.13 6.30 -22.02
N GLU A 39 4.17 6.81 -22.69
CA GLU A 39 4.85 8.04 -22.28
C GLU A 39 4.02 9.30 -22.54
N PHE A 40 3.35 9.39 -23.69
CA PHE A 40 2.64 10.61 -24.08
C PHE A 40 1.16 10.62 -23.71
N ASN A 41 0.57 9.48 -23.35
CA ASN A 41 -0.85 9.40 -23.01
C ASN A 41 -1.06 8.79 -21.64
N ALA A 42 -0.60 7.55 -21.41
CA ALA A 42 -0.95 6.84 -20.19
C ALA A 42 -0.39 7.46 -18.90
N ALA A 43 0.89 7.83 -18.89
CA ALA A 43 1.50 8.47 -17.73
C ALA A 43 0.89 9.86 -17.44
N PRO A 44 0.71 10.75 -18.44
CA PRO A 44 -0.02 12.00 -18.26
C PRO A 44 -1.47 11.81 -17.78
N MET A 45 -2.19 10.81 -18.29
CA MET A 45 -3.55 10.50 -17.84
C MET A 45 -3.61 10.14 -16.35
N MET A 46 -2.66 9.33 -15.87
CA MET A 46 -2.58 9.00 -14.44
C MET A 46 -2.23 10.23 -13.59
N GLY A 47 -1.31 11.08 -14.05
CA GLY A 47 -1.02 12.35 -13.39
C GLY A 47 -2.26 13.26 -13.30
N ALA A 48 -3.02 13.37 -14.39
CA ALA A 48 -4.27 14.12 -14.42
C ALA A 48 -5.34 13.53 -13.49
N GLN A 49 -5.44 12.20 -13.40
CA GLN A 49 -6.33 11.53 -12.45
C GLN A 49 -5.97 11.87 -11.00
N TYR A 50 -4.68 11.82 -10.65
CA TYR A 50 -4.23 12.17 -9.30
C TYR A 50 -4.47 13.65 -8.97
N ALA A 51 -4.25 14.55 -9.93
CA ALA A 51 -4.61 15.96 -9.77
C ALA A 51 -6.13 16.15 -9.56
N LEU A 52 -6.96 15.41 -10.30
CA LEU A 52 -8.42 15.44 -10.14
C LEU A 52 -8.84 14.90 -8.77
N MET A 53 -8.22 13.81 -8.30
CA MET A 53 -8.44 13.25 -6.96
C MET A 53 -8.17 14.27 -5.86
N VAL A 54 -7.03 14.99 -5.93
CA VAL A 54 -6.70 16.05 -4.97
C VAL A 54 -7.73 17.17 -5.03
N LYS A 55 -8.02 17.67 -6.24
CA LYS A 55 -8.96 18.78 -6.44
C LYS A 55 -10.36 18.47 -5.92
N ASP A 56 -10.88 17.28 -6.22
CA ASP A 56 -12.20 16.87 -5.74
C ASP A 56 -12.21 16.68 -4.21
N ALA A 57 -11.11 16.16 -3.63
CA ALA A 57 -10.96 16.06 -2.19
C ALA A 57 -10.92 17.44 -1.52
N GLN A 58 -10.16 18.40 -2.07
CA GLN A 58 -10.09 19.78 -1.60
C GLN A 58 -11.46 20.45 -1.64
N LYS A 59 -12.14 20.35 -2.79
CA LYS A 59 -13.49 20.88 -2.99
C LYS A 59 -14.50 20.31 -1.99
N LEU A 60 -14.43 19.01 -1.72
CA LEU A 60 -15.37 18.35 -0.80
C LEU A 60 -15.10 18.72 0.67
N LEU A 61 -13.85 19.09 1.00
CA LEU A 61 -13.45 19.59 2.31
C LEU A 61 -13.68 21.10 2.48
N GLY A 62 -13.83 21.84 1.37
CA GLY A 62 -13.97 23.30 1.40
C GLY A 62 -12.64 24.02 1.61
N ILE A 63 -11.52 23.36 1.30
CA ILE A 63 -10.17 23.93 1.40
C ILE A 63 -9.78 24.58 0.08
N ALA A 64 -8.91 25.59 0.13
CA ALA A 64 -8.50 26.33 -1.06
C ALA A 64 -7.85 25.40 -2.11
N ASP A 65 -8.07 25.71 -3.38
CA ASP A 65 -7.41 25.01 -4.48
C ASP A 65 -5.90 25.31 -4.40
N ASP A 66 -5.11 24.26 -4.27
CA ASP A 66 -3.66 24.34 -4.26
C ASP A 66 -3.14 23.45 -5.38
N ALA A 67 -2.68 24.09 -6.45
CA ALA A 67 -2.15 23.42 -7.63
C ALA A 67 -0.86 22.62 -7.35
N SER A 68 -0.21 22.86 -6.21
CA SER A 68 0.96 22.10 -5.75
C SER A 68 0.60 20.96 -4.78
N ALA A 69 -0.66 20.83 -4.40
CA ALA A 69 -1.09 19.75 -3.53
C ALA A 69 -1.01 18.41 -4.26
N GLU A 70 -0.21 17.51 -3.71
CA GLU A 70 -0.05 16.16 -4.22
C GLU A 70 -0.51 15.14 -3.18
N THR A 71 -1.19 14.10 -3.65
CA THR A 71 -1.42 12.90 -2.86
C THR A 71 -0.10 12.13 -2.77
N ALA A 72 0.50 12.06 -1.58
CA ALA A 72 1.74 11.32 -1.36
C ALA A 72 1.49 9.79 -1.35
N MET A 73 1.14 9.25 -2.53
CA MET A 73 0.65 7.88 -2.74
C MET A 73 1.69 6.78 -2.50
N LEU A 74 2.98 7.13 -2.56
CA LEU A 74 4.08 6.20 -2.40
C LEU A 74 4.86 6.51 -1.13
N ASN A 75 5.45 5.47 -0.53
CA ASN A 75 6.40 5.62 0.56
C ASN A 75 7.77 6.12 0.04
N GLY A 76 8.73 6.34 0.93
CA GLY A 76 10.09 6.80 0.58
C GLY A 76 10.89 5.85 -0.32
N LEU A 77 10.39 4.63 -0.57
CA LEU A 77 10.95 3.65 -1.52
C LEU A 77 10.20 3.61 -2.86
N PHE A 78 9.28 4.57 -3.10
CA PHE A 78 8.39 4.59 -4.26
C PHE A 78 7.48 3.36 -4.38
N LEU A 79 7.14 2.74 -3.24
CA LEU A 79 6.22 1.62 -3.16
C LEU A 79 4.87 2.07 -2.59
N GLU A 80 3.81 1.37 -2.98
CA GLU A 80 2.49 1.58 -2.38
C GLU A 80 2.53 1.28 -0.87
N PRO A 81 1.85 2.10 -0.04
CA PRO A 81 1.85 1.88 1.40
C PRO A 81 1.13 0.58 1.75
N GLU A 82 1.82 -0.25 2.53
CA GLU A 82 1.24 -1.43 3.17
C GLU A 82 1.08 -1.18 4.68
N ARG A 83 0.12 -1.88 5.30
CA ARG A 83 -0.04 -1.88 6.76
C ARG A 83 1.24 -2.30 7.48
N SER A 84 1.92 -3.31 6.95
CA SER A 84 3.20 -3.79 7.43
C SER A 84 3.88 -4.56 6.29
N SER A 85 4.98 -4.00 5.82
CA SER A 85 5.81 -4.59 4.77
C SER A 85 6.59 -5.78 5.30
N ILE A 86 7.02 -6.65 4.39
CA ILE A 86 7.78 -7.85 4.74
C ILE A 86 9.12 -7.53 5.43
N THR A 87 9.64 -6.31 5.22
CA THR A 87 10.87 -5.81 5.83
C THR A 87 10.67 -5.26 7.24
N GLU A 88 9.44 -4.91 7.61
CA GLU A 88 9.13 -4.41 8.96
C GLU A 88 8.90 -5.57 9.94
N ILE A 89 8.48 -6.74 9.46
CA ILE A 89 8.15 -7.88 10.34
C ILE A 89 9.42 -8.64 10.72
N PRO A 90 9.70 -8.79 12.04
CA PRO A 90 10.86 -9.53 12.48
C PRO A 90 10.70 -11.03 12.20
N ASN A 91 11.77 -11.68 11.75
CA ASN A 91 11.78 -13.12 11.54
C ASN A 91 11.70 -13.86 12.88
N SER A 92 10.66 -14.67 13.05
CA SER A 92 10.56 -15.59 14.17
C SER A 92 11.49 -16.81 13.98
N PRO A 93 11.81 -17.58 15.04
CA PRO A 93 12.54 -18.84 14.90
C PRO A 93 11.86 -19.81 13.92
N GLU A 94 10.53 -19.85 13.92
CA GLU A 94 9.72 -20.62 12.96
C GLU A 94 9.92 -20.12 11.53
N ALA A 95 9.90 -18.80 11.31
CA ALA A 95 10.17 -18.20 10.01
C ALA A 95 11.55 -18.61 9.50
N CYS A 96 12.59 -18.50 10.34
CA CYS A 96 13.94 -18.93 10.01
C CYS A 96 14.02 -20.42 9.64
N GLN A 97 13.23 -21.29 10.28
CA GLN A 97 13.15 -22.70 9.94
C GLN A 97 12.48 -22.93 8.58
N ILE A 98 11.36 -22.26 8.31
CA ILE A 98 10.66 -22.34 7.01
C ILE A 98 11.58 -21.89 5.87
N LEU A 99 12.35 -20.82 6.08
CA LEU A 99 13.27 -20.26 5.08
C LEU A 99 14.45 -21.18 4.73
N LYS A 100 14.72 -22.24 5.49
CA LYS A 100 15.72 -23.26 5.12
C LYS A 100 15.29 -24.09 3.91
N ALA A 101 13.99 -24.13 3.60
CA ALA A 101 13.45 -24.84 2.45
C ALA A 101 13.53 -24.04 1.14
N ARG A 102 14.24 -22.90 1.13
CA ARG A 102 14.44 -22.11 -0.09
C ARG A 102 15.10 -22.94 -1.18
N GLU A 103 14.54 -22.84 -2.38
CA GLU A 103 15.11 -23.42 -3.57
C GLU A 103 16.38 -22.66 -3.98
N GLN A 104 17.34 -23.37 -4.54
CA GLN A 104 18.53 -22.73 -5.11
C GLN A 104 18.10 -21.90 -6.34
N VAL A 105 18.50 -20.63 -6.34
CA VAL A 105 18.25 -19.72 -7.47
C VAL A 105 19.40 -19.82 -8.47
N PRO A 106 19.12 -20.01 -9.77
CA PRO A 106 20.18 -20.01 -10.78
C PRO A 106 20.86 -18.63 -10.86
N PRO A 107 22.20 -18.55 -10.81
CA PRO A 107 22.92 -17.27 -10.77
C PRO A 107 22.98 -16.57 -12.14
N ASP A 108 22.60 -17.25 -13.22
CA ASP A 108 22.69 -16.80 -14.61
C ASP A 108 21.46 -16.05 -15.10
N ARG A 109 20.40 -15.97 -14.29
CA ARG A 109 19.11 -15.38 -14.65
C ARG A 109 18.53 -14.59 -13.50
N LEU A 110 17.63 -13.67 -13.84
CA LEU A 110 16.85 -12.88 -12.90
C LEU A 110 15.37 -13.15 -13.13
N PHE A 111 14.58 -13.13 -12.05
CA PHE A 111 13.14 -13.42 -12.08
C PHE A 111 12.87 -14.84 -12.60
N SER A 112 13.36 -15.84 -11.91
CA SER A 112 13.13 -17.26 -12.19
C SER A 112 11.85 -17.79 -11.52
N ALA A 113 11.39 -18.97 -11.93
CA ALA A 113 10.31 -19.66 -11.23
C ALA A 113 10.71 -20.07 -9.81
N ALA A 114 11.99 -20.35 -9.56
CA ALA A 114 12.53 -20.61 -8.22
C ALA A 114 12.43 -19.37 -7.32
N GLU A 115 12.73 -18.17 -7.84
CA GLU A 115 12.52 -16.91 -7.11
C GLU A 115 11.05 -16.70 -6.74
N LEU A 116 10.12 -16.91 -7.67
CA LEU A 116 8.68 -16.82 -7.36
C LEU A 116 8.26 -17.77 -6.22
N ARG A 117 8.73 -19.02 -6.24
CA ARG A 117 8.40 -19.99 -5.18
C ARG A 117 9.05 -19.61 -3.85
N ASN A 118 10.26 -19.04 -3.89
CA ASN A 118 10.94 -18.49 -2.72
C ASN A 118 10.25 -17.24 -2.16
N ASP A 119 9.67 -16.37 -3.01
CA ASP A 119 8.87 -15.21 -2.58
C ASP A 119 7.61 -15.66 -1.82
N ILE A 120 6.92 -16.70 -2.32
CA ILE A 120 5.76 -17.29 -1.65
C ILE A 120 6.19 -17.92 -0.32
N LEU A 121 7.30 -18.66 -0.29
CA LEU A 121 7.85 -19.24 0.94
C LEU A 121 8.22 -18.15 1.95
N LEU A 122 8.79 -17.04 1.50
CA LEU A 122 9.12 -15.89 2.34
C LEU A 122 7.85 -15.25 2.92
N CYS A 123 6.79 -15.10 2.13
CA CYS A 123 5.49 -14.65 2.64
C CYS A 123 4.95 -15.60 3.72
N GLU A 124 4.96 -16.91 3.48
CA GLU A 124 4.50 -17.87 4.49
C GLU A 124 5.33 -17.84 5.78
N ALA A 125 6.65 -17.67 5.64
CA ALA A 125 7.56 -17.62 6.78
C ALA A 125 7.35 -16.36 7.63
N VAL A 126 7.39 -15.18 7.00
CA VAL A 126 7.31 -13.90 7.70
C VAL A 126 5.96 -13.70 8.37
N TYR A 127 4.89 -14.19 7.75
CA TYR A 127 3.52 -14.05 8.27
C TYR A 127 3.02 -15.30 9.00
N ALA A 128 3.90 -16.23 9.37
CA ALA A 128 3.55 -17.47 10.07
C ALA A 128 2.79 -17.20 11.38
N GLU A 129 3.14 -16.14 12.12
CA GLU A 129 2.47 -15.73 13.36
C GLU A 129 0.94 -15.53 13.19
N PHE A 130 0.50 -15.18 11.99
CA PHE A 130 -0.89 -14.85 11.68
C PHE A 130 -1.65 -16.00 11.04
N ASP A 131 -1.09 -17.21 11.04
CA ASP A 131 -1.67 -18.41 10.42
C ASP A 131 -2.04 -18.17 8.94
N LEU A 132 -1.13 -17.57 8.17
CA LEU A 132 -1.40 -17.28 6.75
C LEU A 132 -1.73 -18.57 5.96
N ARG A 133 -1.17 -19.71 6.37
CA ARG A 133 -1.44 -21.04 5.78
C ARG A 133 -2.85 -21.58 6.09
N GLY A 134 -3.49 -21.12 7.16
CA GLY A 134 -4.89 -21.43 7.48
C GLY A 134 -5.90 -20.58 6.70
N THR A 135 -5.47 -19.72 5.78
CA THR A 135 -6.34 -18.79 5.04
C THR A 135 -6.44 -19.12 3.54
N GLU A 136 -7.28 -18.38 2.80
CA GLU A 136 -7.36 -18.44 1.33
C GLU A 136 -6.01 -18.17 0.63
N PHE A 137 -5.02 -17.59 1.32
CA PHE A 137 -3.67 -17.44 0.75
C PHE A 137 -3.01 -18.79 0.47
N ALA A 138 -3.28 -19.84 1.25
CA ALA A 138 -2.70 -21.17 1.00
C ALA A 138 -3.11 -21.74 -0.36
N ALA A 139 -4.39 -21.61 -0.72
CA ALA A 139 -4.88 -22.01 -2.04
C ALA A 139 -4.22 -21.18 -3.16
N ALA A 140 -4.08 -19.86 -2.97
CA ALA A 140 -3.39 -19.00 -3.93
C ALA A 140 -1.90 -19.38 -4.08
N ALA A 141 -1.20 -19.61 -2.97
CA ALA A 141 0.19 -20.02 -2.94
C ALA A 141 0.39 -21.38 -3.63
N SER A 142 -0.48 -22.36 -3.37
CA SER A 142 -0.42 -23.68 -4.00
C SER A 142 -0.68 -23.59 -5.50
N LEU A 143 -1.73 -22.87 -5.90
CA LEU A 143 -2.06 -22.61 -7.29
C LEU A 143 -0.92 -21.95 -8.06
N ILE A 144 -0.32 -20.89 -7.50
CA ILE A 144 0.80 -20.19 -8.16
C ILE A 144 2.03 -21.09 -8.26
N ARG A 145 2.36 -21.87 -7.21
CA ARG A 145 3.46 -22.84 -7.26
C ARG A 145 3.24 -23.87 -8.35
N ARG A 146 2.01 -24.38 -8.49
CA ARG A 146 1.66 -25.35 -9.53
C ARG A 146 1.75 -24.74 -10.93
N ILE A 147 1.20 -23.55 -11.11
CA ILE A 147 1.33 -22.77 -12.36
C ILE A 147 2.82 -22.58 -12.72
N SER A 148 3.66 -22.21 -11.76
CA SER A 148 5.10 -22.00 -11.96
C SER A 148 5.92 -23.25 -12.29
N LYS A 149 5.33 -24.44 -12.15
CA LYS A 149 5.98 -25.73 -12.41
C LYS A 149 5.47 -26.38 -13.69
N GLU A 150 4.15 -26.38 -13.90
CA GLU A 150 3.52 -27.09 -15.00
C GLU A 150 3.39 -26.25 -16.29
N PHE A 151 3.34 -24.92 -16.16
CA PHE A 151 2.98 -24.01 -17.27
C PHE A 151 4.03 -22.91 -17.51
N ILE A 152 5.26 -23.13 -17.03
CA ILE A 152 6.40 -22.23 -17.19
C ILE A 152 7.13 -22.51 -18.51
N GLU A 153 7.46 -21.46 -19.23
CA GLU A 153 8.30 -21.46 -20.43
C GLU A 153 9.56 -20.61 -20.15
N ASP A 154 10.73 -21.15 -20.46
CA ASP A 154 12.04 -20.51 -20.26
C ASP A 154 12.27 -19.94 -18.84
N ASP A 155 11.70 -20.59 -17.82
CA ASP A 155 11.83 -20.23 -16.40
C ASP A 155 11.32 -18.81 -16.04
N TYR A 156 10.57 -18.16 -16.95
CA TYR A 156 10.07 -16.80 -16.77
C TYR A 156 8.62 -16.60 -17.24
N TRP A 157 8.29 -17.11 -18.43
CA TRP A 157 6.99 -16.92 -19.07
C TRP A 157 5.99 -17.95 -18.57
N ILE A 158 4.73 -17.55 -18.43
CA ILE A 158 3.66 -18.46 -18.06
C ILE A 158 2.65 -18.49 -19.19
N ARG A 159 2.30 -19.69 -19.63
CA ARG A 159 1.29 -19.93 -20.66
C ARG A 159 0.38 -21.07 -20.24
N ILE A 160 -0.88 -20.76 -19.98
CA ILE A 160 -1.89 -21.74 -19.52
C ILE A 160 -3.17 -21.61 -20.33
N SER A 161 -3.76 -22.73 -20.75
CA SER A 161 -5.06 -22.71 -21.43
C SER A 161 -6.18 -22.32 -20.46
N THR A 162 -7.30 -21.81 -20.96
CA THR A 162 -8.47 -21.49 -20.13
C THR A 162 -9.00 -22.71 -19.37
N ASN A 163 -9.02 -23.88 -20.03
CA ASN A 163 -9.45 -25.15 -19.45
C ASN A 163 -8.48 -25.65 -18.37
N ASP A 164 -7.18 -25.56 -18.62
CA ASP A 164 -6.17 -25.96 -17.64
C ASP A 164 -6.22 -25.07 -16.41
N LEU A 165 -6.35 -23.76 -16.57
CA LEU A 165 -6.47 -22.84 -15.44
C LEU A 165 -7.68 -23.19 -14.57
N ALA A 166 -8.84 -23.43 -15.19
CA ALA A 166 -10.05 -23.82 -14.47
C ALA A 166 -9.86 -25.14 -13.73
N ARG A 167 -9.22 -26.12 -14.38
CA ARG A 167 -8.90 -27.43 -13.80
C ARG A 167 -7.97 -27.30 -12.59
N VAL A 168 -6.80 -26.66 -12.75
CA VAL A 168 -5.84 -26.54 -11.63
C VAL A 168 -6.39 -25.68 -10.51
N ALA A 169 -7.15 -24.63 -10.81
CA ALA A 169 -7.79 -23.83 -9.76
C ALA A 169 -8.76 -24.65 -8.92
N ALA A 170 -9.57 -25.52 -9.55
CA ALA A 170 -10.48 -26.41 -8.84
C ALA A 170 -9.74 -27.46 -7.99
N GLU A 171 -8.68 -28.07 -8.55
CA GLU A 171 -7.86 -29.06 -7.85
C GLU A 171 -7.13 -28.48 -6.63
N GLU A 172 -6.69 -27.22 -6.70
CA GLU A 172 -6.03 -26.51 -5.59
C GLU A 172 -7.02 -25.87 -4.60
N GLY A 173 -8.34 -26.10 -4.78
CA GLY A 173 -9.38 -25.58 -3.90
C GLY A 173 -9.54 -24.06 -3.95
N ALA A 174 -9.19 -23.42 -5.07
CA ALA A 174 -9.30 -21.98 -5.23
C ALA A 174 -10.77 -21.52 -5.23
N ALA A 175 -11.12 -20.61 -4.31
CA ALA A 175 -12.43 -19.98 -4.29
C ALA A 175 -12.68 -19.15 -5.56
N LEU A 176 -13.96 -18.95 -5.92
CA LEU A 176 -14.35 -18.13 -7.09
C LEU A 176 -13.79 -16.71 -7.03
N SER A 177 -13.67 -16.13 -5.83
CA SER A 177 -13.05 -14.82 -5.59
C SER A 177 -11.57 -14.78 -6.00
N LEU A 178 -10.83 -15.86 -5.71
CA LEU A 178 -9.42 -16.01 -6.09
C LEU A 178 -9.29 -16.16 -7.61
N VAL A 179 -10.11 -17.02 -8.22
CA VAL A 179 -10.12 -17.22 -9.68
C VAL A 179 -10.46 -15.93 -10.41
N ALA A 180 -11.47 -15.19 -9.96
CA ALA A 180 -11.85 -13.90 -10.54
C ALA A 180 -10.75 -12.83 -10.40
N ALA A 181 -9.90 -12.92 -9.37
CA ALA A 181 -8.80 -11.99 -9.17
C ALA A 181 -7.57 -12.29 -10.03
N LEU A 182 -7.50 -13.48 -10.65
CA LEU A 182 -6.39 -13.85 -11.54
C LEU A 182 -6.44 -13.11 -12.89
N THR A 183 -7.62 -12.61 -13.28
CA THR A 183 -7.85 -11.97 -14.58
C THR A 183 -8.38 -10.55 -14.44
N CYS A 184 -8.11 -9.71 -15.43
CA CYS A 184 -8.54 -8.31 -15.41
C CYS A 184 -9.91 -8.15 -16.09
N GLY A 185 -10.95 -7.88 -15.30
CA GLY A 185 -12.30 -7.58 -15.81
C GLY A 185 -12.56 -6.11 -16.17
N ALA A 186 -11.61 -5.22 -15.88
CA ALA A 186 -11.73 -3.76 -15.97
C ALA A 186 -12.11 -3.23 -17.35
N ASP A 187 -13.00 -2.23 -17.43
CA ASP A 187 -13.52 -1.67 -18.68
C ASP A 187 -12.76 -0.42 -19.14
N THR A 188 -12.02 0.22 -18.23
CA THR A 188 -11.23 1.42 -18.52
C THR A 188 -9.74 1.19 -18.33
N TYR A 189 -8.92 1.96 -19.04
CA TYR A 189 -7.46 1.94 -18.86
C TYR A 189 -7.04 2.19 -17.40
N MET A 190 -7.72 3.10 -16.69
CA MET A 190 -7.39 3.44 -15.30
C MET A 190 -7.70 2.29 -14.32
N GLU A 191 -8.78 1.55 -14.56
CA GLU A 191 -9.08 0.34 -13.80
C GLU A 191 -8.09 -0.79 -14.12
N CYS A 192 -7.69 -0.95 -15.40
CA CYS A 192 -6.64 -1.89 -15.78
C CYS A 192 -5.30 -1.55 -15.12
N LEU A 193 -4.94 -0.26 -15.08
CA LEU A 193 -3.73 0.24 -14.42
C LEU A 193 -3.74 -0.08 -12.92
N SER A 194 -4.92 -0.05 -12.30
CA SER A 194 -5.11 -0.30 -10.86
C SER A 194 -5.29 -1.78 -10.53
N SER A 195 -5.29 -2.66 -11.53
CA SER A 195 -5.45 -4.09 -11.34
C SER A 195 -4.13 -4.79 -10.96
N TYR A 196 -4.26 -5.78 -10.08
CA TYR A 196 -3.20 -6.72 -9.72
C TYR A 196 -3.34 -8.08 -10.42
N ALA A 197 -4.27 -8.20 -11.37
CA ALA A 197 -4.50 -9.43 -12.10
C ALA A 197 -3.22 -9.87 -12.87
N PRO A 198 -2.69 -11.06 -12.59
CA PRO A 198 -1.46 -11.51 -13.21
C PRO A 198 -1.65 -12.08 -14.61
N LEU A 199 -2.84 -12.53 -14.99
CA LEU A 199 -3.09 -13.22 -16.25
C LEU A 199 -3.80 -12.32 -17.26
N ALA A 200 -3.25 -12.24 -18.47
CA ALA A 200 -3.88 -11.58 -19.62
C ALA A 200 -4.37 -12.64 -20.61
N LEU A 201 -5.65 -12.57 -21.01
CA LEU A 201 -6.23 -13.49 -21.99
C LEU A 201 -5.85 -13.07 -23.41
N ILE A 202 -5.16 -13.95 -24.14
CA ILE A 202 -4.77 -13.76 -25.54
C ILE A 202 -5.13 -15.04 -26.32
N GLY A 203 -6.16 -14.93 -27.17
CA GLY A 203 -6.75 -16.11 -27.81
C GLY A 203 -7.34 -17.06 -26.75
N GLU A 204 -6.95 -18.33 -26.80
CA GLU A 204 -7.41 -19.36 -25.86
C GLU A 204 -6.46 -19.57 -24.65
N HIS A 205 -5.45 -18.72 -24.51
CA HIS A 205 -4.42 -18.85 -23.49
C HIS A 205 -4.36 -17.62 -22.60
N TYR A 206 -4.14 -17.86 -21.31
CA TYR A 206 -3.67 -16.85 -20.38
C TYR A 206 -2.15 -16.77 -20.43
N LEU A 207 -1.65 -15.56 -20.65
CA LEU A 207 -0.22 -15.25 -20.59
C LEU A 207 0.11 -14.46 -19.33
N SER A 208 1.26 -14.77 -18.74
CA SER A 208 1.79 -14.07 -17.57
C SER A 208 3.31 -14.19 -17.50
N THR A 209 3.88 -13.69 -16.41
CA THR A 209 5.29 -13.87 -16.04
C THR A 209 5.37 -14.19 -14.56
N VAL A 210 6.48 -14.78 -14.12
CA VAL A 210 6.72 -15.01 -12.70
C VAL A 210 6.63 -13.72 -11.87
N THR A 211 7.01 -12.57 -12.45
CA THR A 211 6.93 -11.28 -11.76
C THR A 211 5.50 -10.79 -11.54
N GLN A 212 4.57 -11.07 -12.46
CA GLN A 212 3.17 -10.72 -12.25
C GLN A 212 2.52 -11.62 -11.21
N LEU A 213 2.83 -12.92 -11.24
CA LEU A 213 2.37 -13.86 -10.22
C LEU A 213 2.90 -13.51 -8.82
N SER A 214 4.17 -13.10 -8.70
CA SER A 214 4.73 -12.62 -7.42
C SER A 214 3.97 -11.38 -6.92
N ARG A 215 3.78 -10.35 -7.77
CA ARG A 215 3.00 -9.15 -7.42
C ARG A 215 1.56 -9.49 -7.00
N PHE A 216 0.92 -10.42 -7.69
CA PHE A 216 -0.41 -10.90 -7.32
C PHE A 216 -0.40 -11.58 -5.95
N ALA A 217 0.57 -12.46 -5.68
CA ALA A 217 0.70 -13.12 -4.37
C ALA A 217 0.85 -12.10 -3.23
N TYR A 218 1.71 -11.09 -3.38
CA TYR A 218 1.89 -10.02 -2.40
C TYR A 218 0.61 -9.23 -2.13
N SER A 219 -0.12 -8.85 -3.18
CA SER A 219 -1.39 -8.12 -3.10
C SER A 219 -2.48 -8.99 -2.46
N TRP A 220 -2.59 -10.26 -2.86
CA TRP A 220 -3.55 -11.20 -2.29
C TRP A 220 -3.28 -11.45 -0.81
N ARG A 221 -2.02 -11.67 -0.43
CA ARG A 221 -1.56 -11.75 0.97
C ARG A 221 -2.03 -10.54 1.77
N ALA A 222 -1.78 -9.32 1.28
CA ALA A 222 -2.17 -8.09 1.98
C ALA A 222 -3.69 -8.02 2.20
N ARG A 223 -4.49 -8.35 1.17
CA ARG A 223 -5.95 -8.40 1.24
C ARG A 223 -6.47 -9.41 2.25
N ILE A 224 -5.86 -10.60 2.32
CA ILE A 224 -6.27 -11.66 3.26
C ILE A 224 -5.90 -11.28 4.69
N LEU A 225 -4.67 -10.82 4.91
CA LEU A 225 -4.19 -10.41 6.24
C LEU A 225 -4.94 -9.19 6.78
N ASP A 226 -5.40 -8.28 5.92
CA ASP A 226 -6.22 -7.15 6.37
C ASP A 226 -7.50 -7.59 7.09
N ARG A 227 -8.00 -8.81 6.85
CA ARG A 227 -9.16 -9.36 7.57
C ARG A 227 -8.79 -9.98 8.93
N ASN A 228 -7.51 -10.21 9.19
CA ASN A 228 -7.02 -10.83 10.41
C ASN A 228 -6.82 -9.78 11.52
N LYS A 229 -7.59 -9.91 12.61
CA LYS A 229 -7.54 -8.93 13.71
C LYS A 229 -6.20 -8.88 14.44
N ARG A 230 -5.54 -10.04 14.63
CA ARG A 230 -4.22 -10.11 15.26
C ARG A 230 -3.18 -9.39 14.41
N PHE A 231 -3.23 -9.59 13.09
CA PHE A 231 -2.37 -8.86 12.15
C PHE A 231 -2.61 -7.36 12.20
N GLN A 232 -3.87 -6.90 12.17
CA GLN A 232 -4.19 -5.47 12.26
C GLN A 232 -3.60 -4.83 13.54
N ILE A 233 -3.72 -5.50 14.69
CA ILE A 233 -3.19 -5.02 15.97
C ILE A 233 -1.66 -4.99 15.91
N ARG A 234 -1.02 -6.08 15.50
CA ARG A 234 0.44 -6.19 15.44
C ARG A 234 1.06 -5.17 14.49
N ALA A 235 0.46 -4.97 13.32
CA ALA A 235 0.86 -3.95 12.35
C ALA A 235 0.65 -2.52 12.87
N GLY A 236 -0.32 -2.30 13.77
CA GLY A 236 -0.50 -1.03 14.48
C GLY A 236 0.70 -0.69 15.35
N PHE A 237 1.08 -1.60 16.25
CA PHE A 237 2.24 -1.42 17.13
C PHE A 237 3.55 -1.24 16.37
N MET A 238 3.76 -2.04 15.31
CA MET A 238 4.94 -1.87 14.47
C MET A 238 4.99 -0.50 13.80
N PHE A 239 3.83 0.03 13.37
CA PHE A 239 3.78 1.36 12.80
C PHE A 239 4.12 2.44 13.83
N GLU A 240 3.66 2.29 15.08
CA GLU A 240 4.04 3.18 16.18
C GLU A 240 5.56 3.18 16.39
N ASP A 241 6.20 2.00 16.39
CA ASP A 241 7.66 1.89 16.54
C ASP A 241 8.41 2.59 15.41
N VAL A 242 7.97 2.41 14.16
CA VAL A 242 8.55 3.12 13.02
C VAL A 242 8.37 4.65 13.12
N VAL A 243 7.25 5.12 13.69
CA VAL A 243 7.04 6.55 13.97
C VAL A 243 7.98 7.04 15.06
N LYS A 244 8.16 6.29 16.16
CA LYS A 244 9.12 6.63 17.23
C LYS A 244 10.52 6.83 16.66
N ASP A 245 11.03 5.86 15.89
CA ASP A 245 12.34 5.92 15.25
C ASP A 245 12.49 7.16 14.34
N ALA A 246 11.41 7.54 13.65
CA ALA A 246 11.40 8.69 12.76
C ALA A 246 11.39 10.03 13.53
N LEU A 247 10.72 10.09 14.69
CA LEU A 247 10.72 11.26 15.56
C LEU A 247 12.06 11.46 16.26
N GLU A 248 12.70 10.38 16.74
CA GLU A 248 14.02 10.44 17.37
C GLU A 248 15.09 11.00 16.41
N LYS A 249 15.06 10.58 15.14
CA LYS A 249 15.93 11.13 14.09
C LYS A 249 15.74 12.64 13.84
N GLN A 250 14.64 13.21 14.32
CA GLN A 250 14.30 14.62 14.20
C GLN A 250 14.46 15.39 15.53
N GLY A 251 15.11 14.79 16.53
CA GLY A 251 15.44 15.43 17.81
C GLY A 251 14.33 15.38 18.86
N PHE A 252 13.29 14.58 18.66
CA PHE A 252 12.29 14.32 19.70
C PHE A 252 12.76 13.22 20.64
N ILE A 253 12.44 13.35 21.93
CA ILE A 253 12.72 12.35 22.96
C ILE A 253 11.45 11.56 23.25
N VAL A 254 11.37 10.33 22.75
CA VAL A 254 10.23 9.44 22.96
C VAL A 254 10.13 9.05 24.44
N GLN A 255 8.92 9.11 24.99
CA GLN A 255 8.62 8.76 26.37
C GLN A 255 8.06 7.33 26.44
N ASP A 256 8.43 6.59 27.48
CA ASP A 256 7.84 5.27 27.77
C ASP A 256 6.45 5.40 28.42
N ILE A 257 5.49 5.91 27.65
CA ILE A 257 4.11 6.13 28.06
C ILE A 257 3.19 5.43 27.06
N VAL A 258 2.70 4.24 27.45
CA VAL A 258 1.71 3.48 26.67
C VAL A 258 0.29 3.69 27.22
N ARG A 259 0.14 3.88 28.53
CA ARG A 259 -1.17 3.97 29.18
C ARG A 259 -1.14 4.81 30.45
N ILE A 260 -2.15 5.68 30.61
CA ILE A 260 -2.41 6.45 31.83
C ILE A 260 -3.89 6.32 32.18
N ASN A 261 -4.22 5.92 33.41
CA ASN A 261 -5.60 5.80 33.88
C ASN A 261 -6.52 5.01 32.92
N ARG A 262 -6.03 3.87 32.41
CA ARG A 262 -6.71 3.00 31.42
C ARG A 262 -6.90 3.62 30.03
N GLN A 263 -6.41 4.84 29.78
CA GLN A 263 -6.37 5.45 28.45
C GLN A 263 -5.03 5.15 27.78
N GLU A 264 -5.09 4.64 26.56
CA GLU A 264 -3.92 4.34 25.74
C GLU A 264 -3.46 5.59 24.98
N PHE A 265 -2.14 5.70 24.83
CA PHE A 265 -1.46 6.72 24.04
C PHE A 265 -0.51 6.00 23.10
N ASP A 266 -0.55 6.33 21.81
CA ASP A 266 0.25 5.64 20.79
C ASP A 266 1.74 6.01 20.91
N VAL A 267 2.07 7.28 20.64
CA VAL A 267 3.44 7.80 20.75
C VAL A 267 3.43 9.12 21.49
N VAL A 268 4.07 9.16 22.66
CA VAL A 268 4.31 10.38 23.42
C VAL A 268 5.78 10.74 23.30
N SER A 269 6.09 11.97 22.90
CA SER A 269 7.46 12.45 22.77
C SER A 269 7.61 13.86 23.34
N MET A 270 8.84 14.31 23.53
CA MET A 270 9.14 15.65 24.00
C MET A 270 10.15 16.34 23.09
N ARG A 271 9.95 17.63 22.85
CA ARG A 271 10.92 18.49 22.18
C ARG A 271 10.72 19.92 22.68
N ASP A 272 11.81 20.60 23.01
CA ASP A 272 11.81 22.00 23.46
C ASP A 272 10.85 22.29 24.62
N GLY A 273 10.78 21.38 25.60
CA GLY A 273 9.92 21.52 26.78
C GLY A 273 8.42 21.28 26.52
N ILE A 274 8.05 20.85 25.31
CA ILE A 274 6.66 20.60 24.90
C ILE A 274 6.45 19.09 24.75
N VAL A 275 5.34 18.59 25.29
CA VAL A 275 4.88 17.22 25.06
C VAL A 275 4.15 17.13 23.73
N TRP A 276 4.58 16.23 22.86
CA TRP A 276 3.94 15.92 21.59
C TRP A 276 3.25 14.56 21.70
N ASN A 277 1.92 14.60 21.83
CA ASN A 277 1.06 13.42 21.78
C ASN A 277 0.70 13.11 20.32
N VAL A 278 1.26 12.03 19.80
CA VAL A 278 1.18 11.65 18.39
C VAL A 278 0.32 10.41 18.24
N GLN A 279 -0.87 10.59 17.68
CA GLN A 279 -1.76 9.48 17.34
C GLN A 279 -1.33 8.85 16.01
N CYS A 280 -1.16 7.53 15.98
CA CYS A 280 -0.86 6.77 14.78
C CYS A 280 -2.14 6.18 14.19
N LYS A 281 -2.32 6.31 12.87
CA LYS A 281 -3.45 5.71 12.13
C LYS A 281 -2.97 4.86 10.99
N ASN A 282 -2.99 3.54 11.22
CA ASN A 282 -2.70 2.53 10.22
C ASN A 282 -4.03 1.99 9.65
N ASN A 283 -4.67 2.70 8.71
CA ASN A 283 -5.96 2.29 8.13
C ASN A 283 -5.76 1.64 6.76
N PHE A 284 -6.11 0.37 6.55
CA PHE A 284 -6.01 -0.21 5.20
C PHE A 284 -6.92 0.50 4.21
N VAL A 285 -6.36 0.75 3.05
CA VAL A 285 -7.05 1.25 1.88
C VAL A 285 -6.74 0.30 0.75
N ASP A 286 -7.77 -0.25 0.13
CA ASP A 286 -7.63 -0.93 -1.15
C ASP A 286 -7.38 0.14 -2.22
N LEU A 287 -6.11 0.52 -2.40
CA LEU A 287 -5.69 1.60 -3.31
C LEU A 287 -6.19 1.37 -4.74
N ALA A 288 -6.31 0.11 -5.16
CA ALA A 288 -6.85 -0.24 -6.47
C ALA A 288 -8.29 0.29 -6.70
N ARG A 289 -9.09 0.35 -5.64
CA ARG A 289 -10.47 0.88 -5.68
C ARG A 289 -10.55 2.40 -5.61
N VAL A 290 -9.47 3.02 -5.15
CA VAL A 290 -9.44 4.44 -4.82
C VAL A 290 -8.73 5.25 -5.92
N ASP A 291 -7.75 4.66 -6.58
CA ASP A 291 -6.99 5.29 -7.66
C ASP A 291 -7.83 5.54 -8.93
N SER A 292 -8.81 4.68 -9.20
CA SER A 292 -9.56 4.71 -10.46
C SER A 292 -10.77 5.67 -10.47
N ASP A 293 -11.23 6.15 -9.31
CA ASP A 293 -12.43 7.00 -9.17
C ASP A 293 -12.16 8.18 -8.21
N ALA A 294 -11.99 9.37 -8.81
CA ALA A 294 -11.72 10.60 -8.08
C ALA A 294 -12.84 11.02 -7.12
N ILE A 295 -14.11 10.77 -7.49
CA ILE A 295 -15.26 11.11 -6.66
C ILE A 295 -15.33 10.16 -5.45
N ALA A 296 -15.10 8.87 -5.67
CA ALA A 296 -15.02 7.89 -4.59
C ALA A 296 -13.87 8.22 -3.64
N PHE A 297 -12.69 8.58 -4.16
CA PHE A 297 -11.57 9.03 -3.35
C PHE A 297 -11.91 10.26 -2.52
N ALA A 298 -12.48 11.31 -3.12
CA ALA A 298 -12.82 12.53 -2.39
C ALA A 298 -13.78 12.26 -1.21
N ARG A 299 -14.79 11.41 -1.42
CA ARG A 299 -15.71 10.98 -0.36
C ARG A 299 -15.01 10.17 0.73
N TYR A 300 -14.11 9.26 0.33
CA TYR A 300 -13.29 8.50 1.27
C TYR A 300 -12.39 9.43 2.10
N ASN A 301 -11.65 10.32 1.44
CA ASN A 301 -10.74 11.27 2.05
C ASN A 301 -11.45 12.17 3.07
N ARG A 302 -12.62 12.72 2.74
CA ARG A 302 -13.41 13.53 3.69
C ARG A 302 -13.84 12.75 4.93
N ARG A 303 -14.22 11.48 4.79
CA ARG A 303 -14.54 10.64 5.95
C ARG A 303 -13.30 10.41 6.82
N LEU A 304 -12.15 10.22 6.18
CA LEU A 304 -10.88 9.99 6.83
C LEU A 304 -10.43 11.23 7.64
N VAL A 305 -10.41 12.40 7.02
CA VAL A 305 -10.06 13.68 7.67
C VAL A 305 -10.95 13.93 8.88
N ARG A 306 -12.27 13.78 8.74
CA ARG A 306 -13.20 13.93 9.88
C ARG A 306 -12.93 12.95 11.01
N ALA A 307 -12.53 11.72 10.71
CA ALA A 307 -12.17 10.74 11.72
C ALA A 307 -10.86 11.12 12.43
N TYR A 308 -9.90 11.67 11.70
CA TYR A 308 -8.62 12.14 12.24
C TYR A 308 -8.78 13.39 13.11
N GLU A 309 -9.59 14.36 12.69
CA GLU A 309 -9.93 15.53 13.50
C GLU A 309 -10.62 15.13 14.81
N LYS A 310 -11.56 14.18 14.77
CA LYS A 310 -12.19 13.64 15.98
C LYS A 310 -11.18 12.95 16.90
N ALA A 311 -10.19 12.25 16.33
CA ALA A 311 -9.11 11.64 17.12
C ALA A 311 -8.27 12.73 17.80
N LEU A 312 -7.89 13.81 17.10
CA LEU A 312 -7.16 14.93 17.68
C LEU A 312 -7.94 15.62 18.80
N ILE A 313 -9.26 15.85 18.64
CA ILE A 313 -10.12 16.41 19.70
C ILE A 313 -10.10 15.49 20.93
N LYS A 314 -10.29 14.18 20.72
CA LYS A 314 -10.27 13.19 21.79
C LYS A 314 -8.95 13.19 22.57
N GLU A 315 -7.82 13.37 21.87
CA GLU A 315 -6.51 13.46 22.52
C GLU A 315 -6.34 14.76 23.31
N ARG A 316 -6.86 15.88 22.79
CA ARG A 316 -6.89 17.17 23.50
C ARG A 316 -7.72 17.10 24.79
N ASP A 317 -8.89 16.46 24.75
CA ASP A 317 -9.74 16.30 25.95
C ASP A 317 -9.04 15.49 27.07
N ARG A 318 -7.95 14.79 26.74
CA ARG A 318 -7.18 13.93 27.64
C ARG A 318 -5.80 14.50 27.98
N GLU A 319 -5.43 15.67 27.47
CA GLU A 319 -4.09 16.25 27.64
C GLU A 319 -3.70 16.42 29.12
N HIS A 320 -4.68 16.66 30.00
CA HIS A 320 -4.49 16.80 31.44
C HIS A 320 -3.81 15.56 32.06
N LEU A 321 -4.04 14.36 31.50
CA LEU A 321 -3.39 13.13 31.95
C LEU A 321 -1.88 13.17 31.69
N LEU A 322 -1.47 13.70 30.54
CA LEU A 322 -0.06 13.87 30.18
C LEU A 322 0.58 14.98 31.02
N ARG A 323 -0.13 16.11 31.22
CA ARG A 323 0.35 17.21 32.07
C ARG A 323 0.67 16.73 33.48
N ILE A 324 -0.25 16.01 34.11
CA ILE A 324 -0.07 15.48 35.47
C ILE A 324 1.06 14.45 35.50
N LYS A 325 1.14 13.56 34.51
CA LYS A 325 2.13 12.48 34.48
C LYS A 325 3.56 12.97 34.26
N LEU A 326 3.74 13.97 33.40
CA LEU A 326 5.06 14.49 33.00
C LEU A 326 5.45 15.78 33.76
N GLY A 327 4.51 16.43 34.45
CA GLY A 327 4.76 17.71 35.12
C GLY A 327 4.98 18.87 34.14
N ILE A 328 4.52 18.74 32.90
CA ILE A 328 4.71 19.72 31.82
C ILE A 328 3.36 20.32 31.45
N GLU A 329 3.29 21.65 31.34
CA GLU A 329 2.06 22.36 31.03
C GLU A 329 1.72 22.33 29.53
N PHE A 330 2.74 22.40 28.66
CA PHE A 330 2.51 22.50 27.22
C PHE A 330 2.41 21.12 26.57
N VAL A 331 1.22 20.82 26.03
CA VAL A 331 0.94 19.60 25.29
C VAL A 331 0.41 19.98 23.91
N GLN A 332 0.95 19.36 22.87
CA GLN A 332 0.53 19.49 21.49
C GLN A 332 0.12 18.13 20.95
N HIS A 333 -0.86 18.14 20.03
CA HIS A 333 -1.43 16.94 19.44
C HIS A 333 -1.16 16.92 17.94
N MET A 334 -0.65 15.78 17.48
CA MET A 334 -0.39 15.48 16.06
C MET A 334 -0.96 14.10 15.73
N LEU A 335 -1.21 13.86 14.46
CA LEU A 335 -1.64 12.57 13.95
C LEU A 335 -0.78 12.16 12.77
N VAL A 336 -0.26 10.94 12.78
CA VAL A 336 0.49 10.36 11.67
C VAL A 336 -0.35 9.26 11.01
N SER A 337 -0.66 9.44 9.73
CA SER A 337 -1.36 8.45 8.91
C SER A 337 -0.38 7.62 8.11
N ARG A 338 -0.51 6.28 8.13
CA ARG A 338 0.28 5.39 7.28
C ARG A 338 -0.05 5.56 5.80
N PHE A 339 -1.31 5.89 5.51
CA PHE A 339 -1.86 5.97 4.15
C PHE A 339 -2.06 7.43 3.73
N PRO A 340 -2.11 7.72 2.42
CA PRO A 340 -2.21 9.07 1.90
C PRO A 340 -3.53 9.74 2.33
N VAL A 341 -3.47 11.03 2.66
CA VAL A 341 -4.63 11.87 2.97
C VAL A 341 -4.40 13.27 2.42
N VAL A 342 -5.44 13.87 1.84
CA VAL A 342 -5.46 15.26 1.38
C VAL A 342 -6.14 16.10 2.46
N THR A 343 -5.41 17.03 3.06
CA THR A 343 -5.91 17.90 4.14
C THR A 343 -5.00 19.13 4.26
N ASP A 344 -5.58 20.25 4.69
CA ASP A 344 -4.88 21.47 5.09
C ASP A 344 -4.61 21.53 6.60
N ASN A 345 -5.08 20.55 7.38
CA ASN A 345 -4.85 20.49 8.82
C ASN A 345 -3.37 20.21 9.10
N PRO A 346 -2.60 21.16 9.65
CA PRO A 346 -1.15 21.02 9.80
C PRO A 346 -0.77 19.93 10.83
N ARG A 347 -1.73 19.51 11.67
CA ARG A 347 -1.53 18.47 12.67
C ARG A 347 -1.66 17.05 12.11
N ILE A 348 -2.06 16.89 10.85
CA ILE A 348 -2.17 15.59 10.17
C ILE A 348 -0.98 15.42 9.22
N VAL A 349 -0.14 14.42 9.49
CA VAL A 349 1.08 14.12 8.73
C VAL A 349 0.93 12.75 8.07
N VAL A 350 1.15 12.65 6.77
CA VAL A 350 1.27 11.35 6.09
C VAL A 350 2.67 10.81 6.36
N PHE A 351 2.78 9.52 6.68
CA PHE A 351 4.05 8.88 7.03
C PHE A 351 5.10 8.96 5.91
N SER A 352 4.70 8.98 4.64
CA SER A 352 5.63 9.22 3.52
C SER A 352 6.34 10.57 3.59
N ARG A 353 5.82 11.53 4.35
CA ARG A 353 6.42 12.85 4.65
C ARG A 353 6.86 12.99 6.11
N ILE A 354 7.08 11.88 6.82
CA ILE A 354 7.42 11.93 8.26
C ILE A 354 8.71 12.70 8.54
N THR A 355 9.62 12.81 7.58
CA THR A 355 10.85 13.61 7.69
C THR A 355 10.60 15.11 7.81
N GLU A 356 9.39 15.58 7.51
CA GLU A 356 8.97 16.98 7.67
C GLU A 356 8.32 17.23 9.05
N PHE A 357 8.24 16.23 9.93
CA PHE A 357 7.46 16.31 11.17
C PHE A 357 7.93 17.45 12.08
N ALA A 358 9.24 17.59 12.29
CA ALA A 358 9.81 18.68 13.08
C ALA A 358 9.40 20.06 12.56
N VAL A 359 9.52 20.28 11.25
CA VAL A 359 9.17 21.55 10.60
C VAL A 359 7.67 21.84 10.74
N ARG A 360 6.83 20.82 10.59
CA ARG A 360 5.37 20.95 10.77
C ARG A 360 5.00 21.24 12.23
N ALA A 361 5.66 20.57 13.17
CA ALA A 361 5.49 20.79 14.60
C ALA A 361 5.82 22.25 14.96
N ASP A 362 6.94 22.78 14.47
CA ASP A 362 7.34 24.16 14.70
C ASP A 362 6.30 25.14 14.11
N GLY A 363 5.80 24.86 12.90
CA GLY A 363 4.73 25.67 12.28
C GLY A 363 3.39 25.66 13.03
N VAL A 364 3.05 24.54 13.68
CA VAL A 364 1.85 24.44 14.54
C VAL A 364 1.97 25.35 15.76
N LEU A 365 3.16 25.45 16.36
CA LEU A 365 3.40 26.35 17.50
C LEU A 365 3.23 27.81 17.09
N THR A 366 3.86 28.22 15.99
CA THR A 366 3.74 29.60 15.47
C THR A 366 2.29 29.98 15.20
N ALA A 367 1.48 29.07 14.64
CA ALA A 367 0.05 29.34 14.40
C ALA A 367 -0.76 29.50 15.70
N SER A 368 -0.47 28.69 16.72
CA SER A 368 -1.17 28.77 18.02
C SER A 368 -0.83 30.05 18.81
N GLU A 369 0.38 30.58 18.67
CA GLU A 369 0.78 31.87 19.26
C GLU A 369 0.03 33.05 18.61
N VAL A 370 -0.14 33.02 17.28
CA VAL A 370 -0.88 34.05 16.55
C VAL A 370 -2.35 34.07 16.95
N GLU A 371 -3.00 32.90 17.05
CA GLU A 371 -4.40 32.81 17.53
C GLU A 371 -4.58 33.35 18.95
N SER A 372 -3.59 33.14 19.83
CA SER A 372 -3.63 33.63 21.21
C SER A 372 -3.39 35.14 21.33
N SER A 373 -2.74 35.75 20.33
CA SER A 373 -2.45 37.20 20.28
C SER A 373 -3.58 38.06 19.70
N HIS A 374 -4.62 37.43 19.13
CA HIS A 374 -5.77 38.08 18.51
C HIS A 374 -7.07 38.00 19.34
N VAL A 375 -6.97 37.54 20.60
CA VAL A 375 -8.09 37.46 21.57
C VAL A 375 -8.03 38.61 22.57
#